data_AF-A0A6G4X8S1-F1
#
_entry.id   AF-A0A6G4X8S1-F1
#
_cell.length_a   1.000
_cell.length_b   1.000
_cell.length_c   1.000
_cell.angle_alpha   90.00
_cell.angle_beta   90.00
_cell.angle_gamma   90.00
#
_symmetry.space_group_name_H-M   'P 1'
#
loop_
_entity.id
_entity.type
_entity.pdbx_description
1 polymer ?
#
loop_
_entity_poly.entity_id
_entity_poly.type
_entity_poly.pdbx_seq_one_letter_code
_entity_poly.pdbx_strand_id
1 'polypeptide(L)'
;MRAADRRGGPGHSVLLAVLLALPAIKVAWTVGGGRAAWEVFVVLQPANWVDIPIGMLLSSPLLAAVLAVVVSRVVIAYFAARGAVPSGRSRAEMVRITGLFLVTPFAFGTLMAVFYGPWWGLGTGLGILALRYGVLAAYRKGHRKVVATETAAALLLIVVVLPVAGLASALNGESWAPVLHCTVDDGEGTDRQRVIEMGRQGNGIYGWSTDSHAVVTGTACALDESRVVREPWWRDV
;
A
#
# COMPACT_ATOMS: atom_id res chain seq x y z
N MET A 1 7.33 -36.83 -4.24
CA MET A 1 7.12 -35.51 -4.90
C MET A 1 7.63 -34.38 -4.00
N ARG A 2 8.96 -34.28 -3.81
CA ARG A 2 9.61 -33.25 -2.98
C ARG A 2 10.86 -32.77 -3.71
N ALA A 3 10.71 -31.79 -4.61
CA ALA A 3 11.86 -31.09 -5.22
C ALA A 3 11.51 -29.80 -6.02
N ALA A 4 10.25 -29.38 -6.16
CA ALA A 4 9.92 -28.28 -7.08
C ALA A 4 9.74 -26.88 -6.44
N ASP A 5 9.54 -26.75 -5.13
CA ASP A 5 9.16 -25.47 -4.49
C ASP A 5 10.34 -24.68 -3.91
N ARG A 6 11.47 -24.62 -4.63
CA ARG A 6 12.58 -23.70 -4.31
C ARG A 6 12.78 -22.57 -5.33
N ARG A 7 11.93 -22.48 -6.35
CA ARG A 7 11.88 -21.34 -7.28
C ARG A 7 10.57 -20.61 -7.00
N GLY A 8 10.66 -19.31 -6.71
CA GLY A 8 9.51 -18.48 -6.34
C GLY A 8 8.35 -18.72 -7.29
N GLY A 9 7.21 -19.15 -6.75
CA GLY A 9 6.01 -19.41 -7.54
C GLY A 9 5.56 -18.16 -8.31
N PRO A 10 4.69 -18.31 -9.33
CA PRO A 10 4.23 -17.21 -10.19
C PRO A 10 3.69 -15.99 -9.42
N GLY A 11 3.18 -16.18 -8.20
CA GLY A 11 2.75 -15.08 -7.33
C GLY A 11 3.86 -14.11 -6.94
N HIS A 12 5.12 -14.54 -6.83
CA HIS A 12 6.24 -13.64 -6.50
C HIS A 12 6.56 -12.69 -7.66
N SER A 13 6.55 -13.19 -8.89
CA SER A 13 6.77 -12.38 -10.09
C SER A 13 5.64 -11.38 -10.31
N VAL A 14 4.38 -11.80 -10.08
CA VAL A 14 3.22 -10.89 -10.15
C VAL A 14 3.31 -9.82 -9.08
N LEU A 15 3.67 -10.18 -7.84
CA LEU A 15 3.82 -9.21 -6.76
C LEU A 15 4.91 -8.18 -7.07
N LEU A 16 6.07 -8.62 -7.57
CA LEU A 16 7.15 -7.73 -8.00
C LEU A 16 6.72 -6.83 -9.17
N ALA A 17 6.04 -7.39 -10.17
CA ALA A 17 5.52 -6.62 -11.29
C ALA A 17 4.54 -5.54 -10.83
N VAL A 18 3.62 -5.88 -9.91
CA VAL A 18 2.64 -4.95 -9.34
C VAL A 18 3.34 -3.88 -8.49
N LEU A 19 4.31 -4.26 -7.65
CA LEU A 19 5.08 -3.33 -6.81
C LEU A 19 5.88 -2.31 -7.63
N LEU A 20 6.33 -2.67 -8.83
CA LEU A 20 7.06 -1.76 -9.71
C LEU A 20 6.14 -0.97 -10.63
N ALA A 21 5.09 -1.61 -11.18
CA ALA A 21 4.19 -0.97 -12.13
C ALA A 21 3.26 0.05 -11.46
N LEU A 22 2.75 -0.24 -10.26
CA LEU A 22 1.78 0.65 -9.61
C LEU A 22 2.36 2.03 -9.28
N PRO A 23 3.57 2.18 -8.70
CA PRO A 23 4.18 3.49 -8.51
C PRO A 23 4.39 4.24 -9.83
N ALA A 24 4.82 3.55 -10.88
CA ALA A 24 5.00 4.16 -12.20
C ALA A 24 3.67 4.65 -12.79
N ILE A 25 2.60 3.85 -12.67
CA ILE A 25 1.25 4.22 -13.09
C ILE A 25 0.74 5.41 -12.26
N LYS A 26 0.96 5.40 -10.95
CA LYS A 26 0.57 6.51 -10.05
C LYS A 26 1.22 7.83 -10.50
N VAL A 27 2.53 7.82 -10.72
CA VAL A 27 3.26 9.01 -11.17
C VAL A 27 2.76 9.44 -12.55
N ALA A 28 2.70 8.52 -13.52
CA ALA A 28 2.25 8.83 -14.88
C ALA A 28 0.81 9.38 -14.93
N TRP A 29 -0.09 8.87 -14.09
CA TRP A 29 -1.46 9.38 -14.00
C TRP A 29 -1.51 10.78 -13.39
N THR A 30 -0.76 11.02 -12.32
CA THR A 30 -0.80 12.28 -11.56
C THR A 30 -0.10 13.43 -12.28
N VAL A 31 1.14 13.23 -12.73
CA VAL A 31 1.94 14.30 -13.36
C VAL A 31 1.88 14.30 -14.89
N GLY A 32 1.41 13.20 -15.49
CA GLY A 32 1.46 12.96 -16.94
C GLY A 32 2.51 11.91 -17.33
N GLY A 33 2.31 11.28 -18.48
CA GLY A 33 3.21 10.25 -19.00
C GLY A 33 4.48 10.80 -19.67
N GLY A 34 5.37 9.89 -20.07
CA GLY A 34 6.56 10.23 -20.86
C GLY A 34 7.56 11.08 -20.08
N ARG A 35 7.86 12.27 -20.60
CA ARG A 35 8.91 13.16 -20.06
C ARG A 35 8.57 13.65 -18.65
N ALA A 36 7.31 13.99 -18.38
CA ALA A 36 6.89 14.44 -17.05
C ALA A 36 7.17 13.38 -15.97
N ALA A 37 6.71 12.14 -16.17
CA ALA A 37 6.99 11.04 -15.25
C ALA A 37 8.50 10.76 -15.10
N TRP A 38 9.26 10.83 -16.19
CA TRP A 38 10.71 10.63 -16.14
C TRP A 38 11.41 11.71 -15.30
N GLU A 39 11.06 12.98 -15.49
CA GLU A 39 11.60 14.11 -14.70
C GLU A 39 11.32 13.91 -13.21
N VAL A 40 10.11 13.49 -12.83
CA VAL A 40 9.76 13.15 -11.44
C VAL A 40 10.68 12.05 -10.89
N PHE A 41 10.85 10.94 -11.61
CA PHE A 41 11.66 9.82 -11.10
C PHE A 41 13.13 10.17 -10.94
N VAL A 42 13.67 11.01 -11.82
CA VAL A 42 15.05 11.51 -11.72
C VAL A 42 15.20 12.42 -10.50
N VAL A 43 14.27 13.36 -10.30
CA VAL A 43 14.32 14.36 -9.23
C VAL A 43 14.02 13.78 -7.86
N LEU A 44 13.06 12.84 -7.77
CA LEU A 44 12.74 12.13 -6.53
C LEU A 44 13.96 11.32 -6.03
N GLN A 45 14.90 10.98 -6.91
CA GLN A 45 16.06 10.10 -6.67
C GLN A 45 15.67 8.67 -6.27
N PRO A 46 16.47 7.64 -6.63
CA PRO A 46 16.12 6.25 -6.35
C PRO A 46 15.87 5.93 -4.87
N ALA A 47 16.49 6.68 -3.96
CA ALA A 47 16.33 6.49 -2.52
C ALA A 47 14.91 6.80 -2.03
N ASN A 48 14.20 7.75 -2.65
CA ASN A 48 12.88 8.19 -2.21
C ASN A 48 11.74 7.61 -3.07
N TRP A 49 12.03 6.69 -4.01
CA TRP A 49 10.98 6.04 -4.81
C TRP A 49 10.00 5.23 -3.96
N VAL A 50 10.43 4.77 -2.78
CA VAL A 50 9.59 4.07 -1.80
C VAL A 50 8.48 4.96 -1.21
N ASP A 51 8.63 6.28 -1.30
CA ASP A 51 7.63 7.22 -0.79
C ASP A 51 6.35 7.21 -1.62
N ILE A 52 6.43 6.81 -2.90
CA ILE A 52 5.26 6.69 -3.78
C ILE A 52 4.28 5.62 -3.25
N PRO A 53 4.67 4.34 -3.11
CA PRO A 53 3.75 3.33 -2.58
C PRO A 53 3.38 3.58 -1.12
N ILE A 54 4.24 4.20 -0.30
CA ILE A 54 3.90 4.62 1.07
C ILE A 54 2.79 5.66 1.03
N GLY A 55 2.93 6.68 0.18
CA GLY A 55 1.91 7.72 -0.04
C GLY A 55 0.58 7.15 -0.50
N MET A 56 0.60 6.22 -1.46
CA MET A 56 -0.59 5.49 -1.93
C MET A 56 -1.27 4.71 -0.81
N LEU A 57 -0.49 4.05 0.05
CA LEU A 57 -1.03 3.37 1.22
C LEU A 57 -1.70 4.38 2.14
N LEU A 58 -0.99 5.43 2.54
CA LEU A 58 -1.46 6.45 3.46
C LEU A 58 -2.70 7.22 2.97
N SER A 59 -2.93 7.32 1.66
CA SER A 59 -4.14 7.96 1.12
C SER A 59 -5.29 7.00 0.86
N SER A 60 -5.03 5.70 0.69
CA SER A 60 -6.07 4.71 0.36
C SER A 60 -6.32 3.73 1.51
N PRO A 61 -7.40 3.90 2.30
CA PRO A 61 -7.72 2.97 3.39
C PRO A 61 -8.00 1.56 2.89
N LEU A 62 -8.62 1.42 1.70
CA LEU A 62 -8.89 0.12 1.11
C LEU A 62 -7.60 -0.62 0.76
N LEU A 63 -6.66 0.05 0.09
CA LEU A 63 -5.37 -0.56 -0.27
C LEU A 63 -4.60 -0.97 0.99
N ALA A 64 -4.55 -0.10 1.99
CA ALA A 64 -3.90 -0.38 3.27
C ALA A 64 -4.54 -1.59 3.99
N ALA A 65 -5.88 -1.66 4.04
CA ALA A 65 -6.60 -2.78 4.64
C ALA A 65 -6.30 -4.11 3.92
N VAL A 66 -6.39 -4.14 2.58
CA VAL A 66 -6.13 -5.35 1.78
C VAL A 66 -4.67 -5.79 1.96
N LEU A 67 -3.71 -4.86 1.92
CA LEU A 67 -2.31 -5.17 2.14
C LEU A 67 -2.07 -5.72 3.55
N ALA A 68 -2.68 -5.14 4.59
CA ALA A 68 -2.60 -5.63 5.96
C ALA A 68 -3.10 -7.08 6.09
N VAL A 69 -4.22 -7.41 5.42
CA VAL A 69 -4.72 -8.79 5.35
C VAL A 69 -3.71 -9.71 4.67
N VAL A 70 -3.17 -9.32 3.52
CA VAL A 70 -2.19 -10.12 2.76
C VAL A 70 -0.91 -10.35 3.56
N VAL A 71 -0.32 -9.30 4.14
CA VAL A 71 0.90 -9.40 4.96
C VAL A 71 0.66 -10.29 6.17
N SER A 72 -0.45 -10.09 6.88
CA SER A 72 -0.85 -10.91 8.03
C SER A 72 -0.92 -12.41 7.68
N ARG A 73 -1.38 -12.75 6.48
CA ARG A 73 -1.44 -14.13 5.97
C ARG A 73 -0.08 -14.68 5.60
N VAL A 74 0.74 -13.91 4.88
CA VAL A 74 2.10 -14.32 4.47
C VAL A 74 2.98 -14.59 5.69
N VAL A 75 2.90 -13.74 6.72
CA VAL A 75 3.65 -13.90 7.97
C VAL A 75 3.29 -15.22 8.65
N ILE A 76 2.00 -15.56 8.76
CA ILE A 76 1.59 -16.85 9.34
C ILE A 76 2.08 -18.01 8.49
N ALA A 77 1.88 -17.97 7.17
CA ALA A 77 2.29 -19.05 6.28
C ALA A 77 3.80 -19.29 6.37
N TYR A 78 4.60 -18.23 6.47
CA TYR A 78 6.03 -18.28 6.68
C TYR A 78 6.40 -18.97 8.01
N PHE A 79 5.79 -18.57 9.13
CA PHE A 79 6.05 -19.21 10.43
C PHE A 79 5.57 -20.66 10.48
N ALA A 80 4.44 -20.98 9.83
CA ALA A 80 3.93 -22.35 9.69
C ALA A 80 4.90 -23.23 8.88
N ALA A 81 5.40 -22.73 7.75
CA ALA A 81 6.38 -23.45 6.94
C ALA A 81 7.71 -23.69 7.67
N ARG A 82 8.09 -22.79 8.59
CA ARG A 82 9.29 -22.92 9.44
C ARG A 82 9.10 -23.89 10.61
N GLY A 83 7.95 -24.53 10.76
CA GLY A 83 7.65 -25.42 11.89
C GLY A 83 7.56 -24.67 13.23
N ALA A 84 7.46 -23.34 13.21
CA ALA A 84 7.40 -22.50 14.40
C ALA A 84 5.97 -22.38 14.98
N VAL A 85 5.00 -23.12 14.42
CA VAL A 85 3.65 -23.22 14.97
C VAL A 85 3.66 -24.30 16.05
N PRO A 86 3.58 -23.93 17.34
CA PRO A 86 3.69 -24.89 18.43
C PRO A 86 2.50 -25.85 18.43
N SER A 87 2.76 -27.15 18.54
CA SER A 87 1.74 -28.19 18.69
C SER A 87 1.23 -28.17 20.13
N GLY A 88 0.21 -27.36 20.41
CA GLY A 88 -0.28 -27.06 21.75
C GLY A 88 -0.54 -28.29 22.63
N ARG A 89 0.47 -28.67 23.43
CA ARG A 89 0.38 -29.73 24.44
C ARG A 89 0.37 -29.18 25.87
N SER A 90 0.73 -27.90 26.07
CA SER A 90 0.72 -27.25 27.39
C SER A 90 -0.11 -25.94 27.43
N ARG A 91 -0.64 -25.57 28.61
CA ARG A 91 -1.42 -24.33 28.81
C ARG A 91 -0.61 -23.06 28.50
N ALA A 92 0.69 -23.03 28.85
CA ALA A 92 1.57 -21.90 28.58
C ALA A 92 1.81 -21.71 27.07
N GLU A 93 1.95 -22.81 26.34
CA GLU A 93 2.12 -22.82 24.88
C GLU A 93 0.83 -22.38 24.16
N MET A 94 -0.33 -22.75 24.70
CA MET A 94 -1.63 -22.29 24.21
C MET A 94 -1.81 -20.77 24.39
N VAL A 95 -1.43 -20.20 25.54
CA VAL A 95 -1.42 -18.73 25.75
C VAL A 95 -0.49 -18.04 24.76
N ARG A 96 0.70 -18.61 24.50
CA ARG A 96 1.66 -18.06 23.55
C ARG A 96 1.14 -18.08 22.12
N ILE A 97 0.47 -19.15 21.70
CA ILE A 97 -0.18 -19.27 20.39
C ILE A 97 -1.30 -18.26 20.24
N THR A 98 -2.19 -18.15 21.24
CA THR A 98 -3.28 -17.18 21.22
C THR A 98 -2.76 -15.74 21.17
N GLY A 99 -1.70 -15.45 21.92
CA GLY A 99 -0.99 -14.16 21.83
C GLY A 99 -0.50 -13.89 20.41
N LEU A 100 0.27 -14.80 19.81
CA LEU A 100 0.78 -14.64 18.44
C LEU A 100 -0.34 -14.50 17.39
N PHE A 101 -1.48 -15.16 17.64
CA PHE A 101 -2.65 -15.12 16.77
C PHE A 101 -3.43 -13.81 16.87
N LEU A 102 -3.40 -13.12 18.01
CA LEU A 102 -4.12 -11.86 18.22
C LEU A 102 -3.25 -10.61 18.01
N VAL A 103 -1.94 -10.71 18.19
CA VAL A 103 -1.01 -9.57 18.05
C VAL A 103 -1.09 -8.95 16.67
N THR A 104 -1.05 -9.75 15.60
CA THR A 104 -1.06 -9.19 14.23
C THR A 104 -2.39 -8.51 13.84
N PRO A 105 -3.58 -9.12 14.05
CA PRO A 105 -4.84 -8.42 13.81
C PRO A 105 -4.98 -7.15 14.66
N PHE A 106 -4.54 -7.19 15.91
CA PHE A 106 -4.59 -6.03 16.80
C PHE A 106 -3.66 -4.92 16.30
N ALA A 107 -2.40 -5.23 16.00
CA ALA A 107 -1.43 -4.26 15.49
C ALA A 107 -1.91 -3.59 14.19
N PHE A 108 -2.35 -4.37 13.20
CA PHE A 108 -2.88 -3.81 11.96
C PHE A 108 -4.20 -3.06 12.16
N GLY A 109 -5.09 -3.55 13.04
CA GLY A 109 -6.32 -2.85 13.40
C GLY A 109 -6.04 -1.49 14.05
N THR A 110 -5.06 -1.42 14.96
CA THR A 110 -4.63 -0.16 15.58
C THR A 110 -4.02 0.79 14.56
N LEU A 111 -3.13 0.31 13.69
CA LEU A 111 -2.54 1.15 12.64
C LEU A 111 -3.64 1.74 11.73
N MET A 112 -4.57 0.91 11.27
CA MET A 112 -5.69 1.35 10.45
C MET A 112 -6.61 2.33 11.19
N ALA A 113 -6.83 2.13 12.49
CA ALA A 113 -7.61 3.05 13.32
C ALA A 113 -6.95 4.43 13.45
N VAL A 114 -5.62 4.46 13.60
CA VAL A 114 -4.83 5.70 13.74
C VAL A 114 -4.86 6.51 12.44
N PHE A 115 -4.65 5.86 11.29
CA PHE A 115 -4.54 6.58 10.01
C PHE A 115 -5.87 6.88 9.33
N TYR A 116 -6.88 6.00 9.47
CA TYR A 116 -8.13 6.10 8.69
C TYR A 116 -9.39 6.11 9.56
N GLY A 117 -9.26 6.05 10.87
CA GLY A 117 -10.37 6.08 11.82
C GLY A 117 -10.85 4.71 12.30
N PRO A 118 -11.65 4.70 13.38
CA PRO A 118 -11.91 3.50 14.18
C PRO A 118 -12.61 2.37 13.40
N TRP A 119 -13.50 2.70 12.46
CA TRP A 119 -14.23 1.70 11.68
C TRP A 119 -13.33 0.92 10.72
N TRP A 120 -12.34 1.57 10.11
CA TRP A 120 -11.34 0.89 9.28
C TRP A 120 -10.45 -0.03 10.12
N GLY A 121 -10.09 0.41 11.32
CA GLY A 121 -9.37 -0.42 12.29
C GLY A 121 -10.13 -1.68 12.67
N LEU A 122 -11.39 -1.53 13.07
CA LEU A 122 -12.27 -2.65 13.44
C LEU A 122 -12.52 -3.59 12.26
N GLY A 123 -12.87 -3.05 11.09
CA GLY A 123 -13.14 -3.84 9.89
C GLY A 123 -11.92 -4.65 9.47
N THR A 124 -10.73 -4.05 9.45
CA THR A 124 -9.48 -4.74 9.08
C THR A 124 -9.13 -5.81 10.11
N GLY A 125 -9.17 -5.49 11.40
CA GLY A 125 -8.88 -6.45 12.47
C GLY A 125 -9.81 -7.65 12.46
N LEU A 126 -11.13 -7.41 12.32
CA LEU A 126 -12.14 -8.47 12.21
C LEU A 126 -11.98 -9.28 10.92
N GLY A 127 -11.68 -8.65 9.79
CA GLY A 127 -11.42 -9.34 8.53
C GLY A 127 -10.22 -10.30 8.63
N ILE A 128 -9.13 -9.85 9.24
CA ILE A 128 -7.96 -10.70 9.53
C ILE A 128 -8.37 -11.86 10.44
N LEU A 129 -9.09 -11.59 11.54
CA LEU A 129 -9.52 -12.62 12.48
C LEU A 129 -10.44 -13.65 11.83
N ALA A 130 -11.43 -13.21 11.06
CA ALA A 130 -12.38 -14.07 10.36
C ALA A 130 -11.67 -15.03 9.40
N LEU A 131 -10.74 -14.51 8.60
CA LEU A 131 -9.91 -15.34 7.71
C LEU A 131 -9.08 -16.35 8.50
N ARG A 132 -8.52 -15.97 9.66
CA ARG A 132 -7.74 -16.88 10.50
C ARG A 132 -8.61 -17.95 11.21
N TYR A 133 -9.81 -17.59 11.66
CA TYR A 133 -10.75 -18.52 12.29
C TYR A 133 -11.32 -19.54 11.30
N GLY A 134 -11.60 -19.13 10.06
CA GLY A 134 -12.03 -20.02 8.98
C GLY A 134 -11.06 -21.19 8.78
N VAL A 135 -9.74 -20.93 8.87
CA VAL A 135 -8.67 -21.94 8.79
C VAL A 135 -8.77 -22.95 9.91
N LEU A 136 -8.82 -22.48 11.16
CA LEU A 136 -8.80 -23.35 12.34
C LEU A 136 -10.06 -24.22 12.43
N ALA A 137 -11.21 -23.70 11.99
CA ALA A 137 -12.45 -24.46 11.88
C ALA A 137 -12.37 -25.54 10.78
N ALA A 138 -11.74 -25.23 9.64
CA ALA A 138 -11.54 -26.16 8.53
C ALA A 138 -10.64 -27.34 8.91
N TYR A 139 -9.51 -27.06 9.57
CA TYR A 139 -8.57 -28.08 10.04
C TYR A 139 -9.19 -29.00 11.10
N ARG A 140 -9.92 -28.44 12.08
CA ARG A 140 -10.55 -29.24 13.14
C ARG A 140 -11.65 -30.17 12.62
N LYS A 141 -12.39 -29.76 11.59
CA LYS A 141 -13.47 -30.58 11.02
C LYS A 141 -12.99 -31.57 9.95
N GLY A 142 -11.74 -31.48 9.47
CA GLY A 142 -11.20 -32.38 8.44
C GLY A 142 -11.74 -32.13 7.02
N HIS A 143 -12.38 -30.99 6.75
CA HIS A 143 -12.99 -30.70 5.46
C HIS A 143 -11.95 -30.19 4.45
N ARG A 144 -11.40 -31.10 3.63
CA ARG A 144 -10.46 -30.77 2.53
C ARG A 144 -10.98 -29.70 1.55
N LYS A 145 -12.30 -29.64 1.33
CA LYS A 145 -12.93 -28.62 0.47
C LYS A 145 -12.78 -27.19 1.02
N VAL A 146 -12.73 -27.03 2.35
CA VAL A 146 -12.60 -25.70 2.98
C VAL A 146 -11.16 -25.17 2.88
N VAL A 147 -10.17 -26.05 2.94
CA VAL A 147 -8.75 -25.70 2.71
C VAL A 147 -8.52 -25.24 1.26
N ALA A 148 -9.20 -25.87 0.29
CA ALA A 148 -9.17 -25.43 -1.10
C ALA A 148 -9.83 -24.06 -1.31
N THR A 149 -10.98 -23.80 -0.68
CA THR A 149 -11.64 -22.48 -0.76
C THR A 149 -10.83 -21.37 -0.09
N GLU A 150 -10.10 -21.68 0.98
CA GLU A 150 -9.26 -20.69 1.67
C GLU A 150 -7.99 -20.35 0.87
N THR A 151 -7.39 -21.35 0.23
CA THR A 151 -6.28 -21.12 -0.71
C THR A 151 -6.77 -20.28 -1.89
N ALA A 152 -7.98 -20.54 -2.38
CA ALA A 152 -8.61 -19.71 -3.41
C ALA A 152 -8.91 -18.28 -2.94
N ALA A 153 -9.38 -18.08 -1.70
CA ALA A 153 -9.63 -16.75 -1.14
C ALA A 153 -8.34 -15.94 -0.95
N ALA A 154 -7.27 -16.58 -0.48
CA ALA A 154 -5.96 -15.94 -0.38
C ALA A 154 -5.38 -15.60 -1.76
N LEU A 155 -5.53 -16.51 -2.73
CA LEU A 155 -5.14 -16.25 -4.11
C LEU A 155 -5.98 -15.13 -4.73
N LEU A 156 -7.29 -15.10 -4.49
CA LEU A 156 -8.17 -14.02 -4.95
C LEU A 156 -7.73 -12.68 -4.36
N LEU A 157 -7.42 -12.62 -3.06
CA LEU A 157 -6.94 -11.40 -2.41
C LEU A 157 -5.62 -10.92 -3.03
N ILE A 158 -4.67 -11.82 -3.28
CA ILE A 158 -3.32 -11.45 -3.77
C ILE A 158 -3.31 -11.17 -5.27
N VAL A 159 -4.02 -11.97 -6.07
CA VAL A 159 -3.94 -11.96 -7.54
C VAL A 159 -4.97 -11.01 -8.15
N VAL A 160 -6.08 -10.74 -7.45
CA VAL A 160 -7.17 -9.92 -7.99
C VAL A 160 -7.41 -8.68 -7.13
N VAL A 161 -7.76 -8.86 -5.86
CA VAL A 161 -8.21 -7.72 -5.02
C VAL A 161 -7.08 -6.72 -4.78
N LEU A 162 -5.86 -7.18 -4.47
CA LEU A 162 -4.72 -6.31 -4.22
C LEU A 162 -4.31 -5.53 -5.48
N PRO A 163 -4.15 -6.15 -6.67
CA PRO A 163 -3.90 -5.40 -7.91
C PRO A 163 -5.01 -4.40 -8.25
N VAL A 164 -6.28 -4.77 -8.11
CA VAL A 164 -7.42 -3.88 -8.38
C VAL A 164 -7.44 -2.70 -7.42
N ALA A 165 -7.26 -2.94 -6.11
CA ALA A 165 -7.19 -1.88 -5.11
C ALA A 165 -5.99 -0.96 -5.34
N GLY A 166 -4.85 -1.54 -5.72
CA GLY A 166 -3.64 -0.81 -6.06
C GLY A 166 -3.82 0.08 -7.29
N LEU A 167 -4.46 -0.45 -8.34
CA LEU A 167 -4.76 0.31 -9.56
C LEU A 167 -5.79 1.41 -9.29
N ALA A 168 -6.84 1.13 -8.52
CA ALA A 168 -7.82 2.13 -8.12
C ALA A 168 -7.17 3.27 -7.32
N SER A 169 -6.23 2.95 -6.42
CA SER A 169 -5.43 3.94 -5.68
C SER A 169 -4.43 4.69 -6.59
N ALA A 170 -3.88 4.02 -7.61
CA ALA A 170 -2.98 4.64 -8.57
C ALA A 170 -3.70 5.69 -9.43
N LEU A 171 -4.95 5.42 -9.78
CA LEU A 171 -5.76 6.24 -10.69
C LEU A 171 -6.72 7.21 -9.97
N ASN A 172 -6.61 7.34 -8.65
CA ASN A 172 -7.54 8.16 -7.85
C ASN A 172 -7.38 9.69 -8.04
N GLY A 173 -6.40 10.14 -8.83
CA GLY A 173 -6.16 11.55 -9.08
C GLY A 173 -5.47 12.32 -7.94
N GLU A 174 -5.29 11.70 -6.77
CA GLU A 174 -4.55 12.28 -5.66
C GLU A 174 -3.04 12.13 -5.87
N SER A 175 -2.25 13.09 -5.38
CA SER A 175 -0.79 12.95 -5.29
C SER A 175 -0.38 11.89 -4.27
N TRP A 176 0.81 11.30 -4.45
CA TRP A 176 1.41 10.39 -3.46
C TRP A 176 2.04 11.17 -2.28
N ALA A 177 2.50 12.39 -2.53
CA ALA A 177 3.11 13.28 -1.56
C ALA A 177 2.19 14.49 -1.27
N PRO A 178 2.43 15.25 -0.18
CA PRO A 178 1.68 16.48 0.07
C PRO A 178 1.71 17.45 -1.13
N VAL A 179 0.58 18.11 -1.39
CA VAL A 179 0.49 19.24 -2.31
C VAL A 179 0.61 20.52 -1.48
N LEU A 180 1.45 21.43 -1.95
CA LEU A 180 1.75 22.69 -1.28
C LEU A 180 1.47 23.85 -2.23
N HIS A 181 0.91 24.94 -1.72
CA HIS A 181 0.93 26.22 -2.43
C HIS A 181 2.24 26.94 -2.11
N CYS A 182 3.08 27.12 -3.12
CA CYS A 182 4.41 27.70 -3.01
C CYS A 182 4.54 28.93 -3.89
N THR A 183 5.40 29.86 -3.47
CA THR A 183 5.89 30.93 -4.34
C THR A 183 7.03 30.36 -5.17
N VAL A 184 6.85 30.33 -6.49
CA VAL A 184 7.77 29.80 -7.47
C VAL A 184 8.27 30.95 -8.33
N ASP A 185 9.58 31.01 -8.57
CA ASP A 185 10.20 31.92 -9.53
C ASP A 185 10.71 31.09 -10.70
N ASP A 186 10.09 31.27 -11.86
CA ASP A 186 10.45 30.58 -13.11
C ASP A 186 11.34 31.44 -14.03
N GLY A 187 11.80 32.59 -13.53
CA GLY A 187 12.60 33.56 -14.28
C GLY A 187 11.78 34.61 -15.02
N GLU A 188 10.45 34.47 -15.10
CA GLU A 188 9.53 35.51 -15.62
C GLU A 188 8.84 36.29 -14.50
N GLY A 189 8.93 35.81 -13.28
CA GLY A 189 8.44 36.46 -12.08
C GLY A 189 8.09 35.45 -10.99
N THR A 190 7.68 35.96 -9.83
CA THR A 190 7.21 35.12 -8.74
C THR A 190 5.71 34.90 -8.84
N ASP A 191 5.27 33.64 -8.91
CA ASP A 191 3.86 33.27 -8.91
C ASP A 191 3.54 32.20 -7.85
N ARG A 192 2.28 32.15 -7.40
CA ARG A 192 1.80 31.16 -6.43
C ARG A 192 1.28 29.92 -7.15
N GLN A 193 2.06 28.86 -7.11
CA GLN A 193 1.76 27.61 -7.79
C GLN A 193 1.50 26.46 -6.82
N ARG A 194 0.70 25.48 -7.26
CA ARG A 194 0.48 24.20 -6.58
C ARG A 194 1.61 23.24 -6.93
N VAL A 195 2.32 22.74 -5.93
CA VAL A 195 3.53 21.94 -6.07
C VAL A 195 3.40 20.65 -5.28
N ILE A 196 3.61 19.51 -5.93
CA ILE A 196 3.75 18.20 -5.27
C ILE A 196 5.16 18.13 -4.68
N GLU A 197 5.27 18.06 -3.35
CA GLU A 197 6.55 18.01 -2.66
C GLU A 197 7.33 16.73 -3.01
N MET A 198 8.56 16.86 -3.51
CA MET A 198 9.46 15.72 -3.74
C MET A 198 10.63 15.70 -2.77
N GLY A 199 10.99 16.86 -2.23
CA GLY A 199 11.99 16.97 -1.21
C GLY A 199 12.24 18.41 -0.81
N ARG A 200 13.13 18.57 0.17
CA ARG A 200 13.49 19.87 0.73
C ARG A 200 14.96 20.13 0.53
N GLN A 201 15.30 21.36 0.18
CA GLN A 201 16.68 21.80 0.07
C GLN A 201 16.82 23.20 0.65
N GLY A 202 17.58 23.32 1.75
CA GLY A 202 17.70 24.57 2.50
C GLY A 202 16.34 25.02 3.04
N ASN A 203 15.96 26.26 2.76
CA ASN A 203 14.69 26.86 3.18
C ASN A 203 13.57 26.69 2.13
N GLY A 204 13.86 26.03 1.01
CA GLY A 204 12.91 25.78 -0.06
C GLY A 204 12.51 24.30 -0.16
N ILE A 205 11.51 24.06 -0.99
CA ILE A 205 11.16 22.73 -1.47
C ILE A 205 11.49 22.65 -2.96
N TYR A 206 11.74 21.45 -3.46
CA TYR A 206 11.63 21.16 -4.88
C TYR A 206 10.51 20.16 -5.10
N GLY A 207 9.83 20.31 -6.23
CA GLY A 207 8.65 19.51 -6.51
C GLY A 207 8.11 19.73 -7.90
N TRP A 208 7.03 19.02 -8.21
CA TRP A 208 6.35 19.14 -9.50
C TRP A 208 5.25 20.18 -9.40
N SER A 209 5.33 21.26 -10.18
CA SER A 209 4.25 22.22 -10.31
C SER A 209 3.14 21.65 -11.19
N THR A 210 1.91 21.66 -10.69
CA THR A 210 0.74 21.25 -11.46
C THR A 210 0.30 22.31 -12.46
N ASP A 211 0.73 23.55 -12.27
CA ASP A 211 0.32 24.71 -13.08
C ASP A 211 1.26 24.86 -14.29
N SER A 212 2.58 24.83 -14.06
CA SER A 212 3.58 24.95 -15.13
C SER A 212 4.00 23.61 -15.75
N HIS A 213 3.52 22.48 -15.20
CA HIS A 213 3.89 21.12 -15.65
C HIS A 213 5.40 20.90 -15.75
N ALA A 214 6.12 21.37 -14.74
CA ALA A 214 7.57 21.29 -14.66
C ALA A 214 8.04 21.08 -13.22
N VAL A 215 9.29 20.64 -13.06
CA VAL A 215 9.96 20.61 -11.77
C VAL A 215 10.39 22.03 -11.42
N VAL A 216 9.99 22.50 -10.25
CA VAL A 216 10.23 23.86 -9.77
C VAL A 216 10.82 23.85 -8.37
N THR A 217 11.47 24.96 -8.01
CA THR A 217 11.86 25.24 -6.63
C THR A 217 10.87 26.24 -6.05
N GLY A 218 10.24 25.88 -4.94
CA GLY A 218 9.24 26.68 -4.26
C GLY A 218 9.74 27.20 -2.91
N THR A 219 9.31 28.41 -2.56
CA THR A 219 9.52 29.02 -1.23
C THR A 219 8.19 29.46 -0.63
N ALA A 220 8.17 29.83 0.66
CA ALA A 220 6.96 30.28 1.37
C ALA A 220 5.77 29.31 1.20
N CYS A 221 6.03 28.01 1.32
CA CYS A 221 5.04 26.97 1.04
C CYS A 221 4.04 26.77 2.18
N ALA A 222 2.78 26.57 1.84
CA ALA A 222 1.71 26.19 2.76
C ALA A 222 1.00 24.92 2.26
N LEU A 223 0.50 24.09 3.17
CA LEU A 223 -0.23 22.86 2.81
C LEU A 223 -1.51 23.22 2.07
N ASP A 224 -1.75 22.55 0.93
CA ASP A 224 -3.03 22.60 0.23
C ASP A 224 -4.06 21.73 0.96
N GLU A 225 -5.30 22.20 1.01
CA GLU A 225 -6.43 21.44 1.57
C GLU A 225 -6.76 20.20 0.73
N SER A 226 -6.48 20.25 -0.58
CA SER A 226 -6.74 19.17 -1.52
C SER A 226 -5.45 18.57 -2.07
N ARG A 227 -5.33 17.26 -1.94
CA ARG A 227 -4.29 16.46 -2.62
C ARG A 227 -4.67 16.05 -4.04
N VAL A 228 -5.87 16.42 -4.50
CA VAL A 228 -6.35 16.07 -5.83
C VAL A 228 -5.63 16.95 -6.85
N VAL A 229 -4.92 16.29 -7.77
CA VAL A 229 -4.15 16.92 -8.86
C VAL A 229 -4.82 16.67 -10.21
N ARG A 230 -5.54 15.55 -10.35
CA ARG A 230 -6.36 15.23 -11.51
C ARG A 230 -7.72 14.69 -11.08
N GLU A 231 -8.69 14.75 -11.98
CA GLU A 231 -9.97 14.06 -11.77
C GLU A 231 -9.74 12.54 -11.63
N PRO A 232 -10.43 11.87 -10.69
CA PRO A 232 -10.37 10.42 -10.58
C PRO A 232 -10.98 9.76 -11.82
N TRP A 233 -10.42 8.63 -12.25
CA TRP A 233 -10.88 7.91 -13.45
C TRP A 233 -12.36 7.51 -13.45
N TRP A 234 -13.00 7.42 -12.28
CA TRP A 234 -14.40 7.03 -12.14
C TRP A 234 -15.40 8.20 -12.21
N ARG A 235 -14.96 9.45 -12.34
CA ARG A 235 -15.90 10.59 -12.44
C ARG A 235 -16.45 10.80 -13.85
N ASP A 236 -15.78 10.27 -14.87
CA ASP A 236 -16.18 10.40 -16.28
C ASP A 236 -16.92 9.16 -16.82
N VAL A 237 -17.32 8.23 -15.94
CA VAL A 237 -17.99 6.95 -16.28
C VAL A 237 -19.46 6.96 -15.92
#